data_AF-A0A3C0IRA7-F1
#
_entry.id   AF-A0A3C0IRA7-F1
#
_cell.length_a   1.000
_cell.length_b   1.000
_cell.length_c   1.000
_cell.angle_alpha   90.00
_cell.angle_beta   90.00
_cell.angle_gamma   90.00
#
_symmetry.space_group_name_H-M   'P 1'
#
loop_
_entity.id
_entity.type
_entity.pdbx_description
1 polymer ?
#
loop_
_entity_poly.entity_id
_entity_poly.type
_entity_poly.pdbx_seq_one_letter_code
_entity_poly.pdbx_strand_id
1 'polypeptide(L)'
;MATLPHTPYVLYSDGNGNIFEDTSLYAVGRAGWDAFPVPAEEWIQLPEGGNLYELPGRRGIGIDVVTGDLRLCEKGWAVAAFVPPAHTGTFLAAYETAPDAPTLPLFCYTAAGWYNNEFYVTAVRVEPDIRQECAGYHQPAIDKGTKHLLSAYPDNRLVKHLMENCCQTYTCPAARNFSLGRWECPVPTSPACNANCIGCVSFQPEEETITSPQDRLQFKPTAEEIVEFTVPHLMEAPFPIISFGQGCEGEPLLMWETIKDAIVEIRKHTPRGSININTNGSKPAAVEALCQAGLNSMRVSLNSAQKSIYTAYYRPNNYQFEDLLESLRVVRKYNGWTSINYFVFPGMT
;
A
#
# COMPACT_ATOMS: atom_id res chain seq x y z
N MET A 1 -19.84 -18.35 -4.15
CA MET A 1 -18.68 -18.59 -3.27
C MET A 1 -18.85 -19.98 -2.70
N ALA A 2 -17.80 -20.81 -2.72
CA ALA A 2 -17.87 -22.11 -2.04
C ALA A 2 -17.99 -21.82 -0.54
N THR A 3 -19.08 -22.26 0.09
CA THR A 3 -19.24 -22.18 1.54
C THR A 3 -18.27 -23.16 2.17
N LEU A 4 -17.28 -22.65 2.91
CA LEU A 4 -16.37 -23.49 3.69
C LEU A 4 -17.18 -24.35 4.66
N PRO A 5 -17.03 -25.69 4.65
CA PRO A 5 -17.80 -26.57 5.54
C PRO A 5 -17.38 -26.43 7.01
N HIS A 6 -16.17 -25.94 7.26
CA HIS A 6 -15.69 -25.50 8.56
C HIS A 6 -14.60 -24.44 8.38
N THR A 7 -14.27 -23.73 9.46
CA THR A 7 -13.19 -22.74 9.49
C THR A 7 -11.84 -23.38 9.11
N PRO A 8 -10.95 -22.69 8.39
CA PRO A 8 -9.61 -23.19 8.10
C PRO A 8 -8.82 -23.51 9.38
N TYR A 9 -7.83 -24.39 9.28
CA TYR A 9 -6.96 -24.74 10.40
C TYR A 9 -5.88 -23.69 10.64
N VAL A 10 -5.43 -23.56 11.88
CA VAL A 10 -4.30 -22.68 12.25
C VAL A 10 -3.05 -23.10 11.47
N LEU A 11 -2.32 -22.12 10.97
CA LEU A 11 -1.00 -22.29 10.39
C LEU A 11 0.11 -22.08 11.42
N TYR A 12 1.19 -22.85 11.32
CA TYR A 12 2.42 -22.62 12.08
C TYR A 12 3.68 -22.79 11.21
N SER A 13 4.72 -22.03 11.53
CA SER A 13 6.07 -22.15 10.94
C SER A 13 6.97 -22.97 11.86
N ASP A 14 7.84 -23.80 11.28
CA ASP A 14 8.92 -24.48 12.01
C ASP A 14 10.16 -23.60 12.25
N GLY A 15 10.15 -22.36 11.76
CA GLY A 15 11.28 -21.42 11.83
C GLY A 15 12.39 -21.68 10.81
N ASN A 16 12.22 -22.65 9.91
CA ASN A 16 13.13 -22.94 8.80
C ASN A 16 12.50 -22.62 7.43
N GLY A 17 11.43 -21.81 7.43
CA GLY A 17 10.69 -21.43 6.23
C GLY A 17 9.64 -22.45 5.78
N ASN A 18 9.38 -23.52 6.56
CA ASN A 18 8.30 -24.45 6.26
C ASN A 18 7.04 -24.08 7.05
N ILE A 19 5.90 -24.15 6.39
CA ILE A 19 4.59 -23.82 6.98
C ILE A 19 3.71 -25.08 6.94
N PHE A 20 3.04 -25.34 8.06
CA PHE A 20 2.18 -26.49 8.28
C PHE A 20 0.86 -26.05 8.91
N GLU A 21 -0.15 -26.90 8.85
CA GLU A 21 -1.41 -26.74 9.57
C GLU A 21 -1.43 -27.53 10.89
N ASP A 22 -2.07 -26.96 11.92
CA ASP A 22 -2.49 -27.70 13.09
C ASP A 22 -3.97 -28.07 12.99
N THR A 23 -4.25 -29.30 12.55
CA THR A 23 -5.63 -29.82 12.42
C THR A 23 -6.39 -29.97 13.73
N SER A 24 -5.73 -29.77 14.88
CA SER A 24 -6.39 -29.72 16.18
C SER A 24 -6.94 -28.34 16.53
N LEU A 25 -6.69 -27.31 15.71
CA LEU A 25 -7.06 -25.92 15.96
C LEU A 25 -7.70 -25.25 14.73
N TYR A 26 -8.89 -24.69 14.88
CA TYR A 26 -9.45 -23.75 13.91
C TYR A 26 -8.82 -22.37 14.05
N ALA A 27 -8.50 -21.75 12.91
CA ALA A 27 -7.95 -20.41 12.83
C ALA A 27 -8.95 -19.36 13.32
N VAL A 28 -8.45 -18.35 14.00
CA VAL A 28 -9.23 -17.21 14.50
C VAL A 28 -8.61 -15.89 14.03
N GLY A 29 -9.42 -14.85 14.08
CA GLY A 29 -9.03 -13.50 13.71
C GLY A 29 -8.90 -12.63 14.95
N ARG A 30 -7.93 -11.71 14.95
CA ARG A 30 -7.78 -10.72 16.00
C ARG A 30 -8.30 -9.36 15.53
N ALA A 31 -9.08 -8.72 16.39
CA ALA A 31 -9.47 -7.33 16.24
C ALA A 31 -9.10 -6.61 17.55
N GLY A 32 -8.24 -5.59 17.48
CA GLY A 32 -7.70 -4.96 18.68
C GLY A 32 -6.90 -5.97 19.50
N TRP A 33 -7.26 -6.18 20.75
CA TRP A 33 -6.55 -7.07 21.67
C TRP A 33 -7.14 -8.48 21.76
N ASP A 34 -8.33 -8.69 21.18
CA ASP A 34 -9.12 -9.88 21.40
C ASP A 34 -9.14 -10.79 20.15
N ALA A 35 -9.18 -12.10 20.39
CA ALA A 35 -9.30 -13.13 19.36
C ALA A 35 -10.76 -13.58 19.23
N PHE A 36 -11.24 -13.70 17.99
CA PHE A 36 -12.62 -13.99 17.67
C PHE A 36 -12.72 -15.14 16.65
N PRO A 37 -13.74 -16.02 16.79
CA PRO A 37 -14.14 -16.87 15.68
C PRO A 37 -14.45 -16.01 14.45
N VAL A 38 -13.93 -16.40 13.29
CA VAL A 38 -14.15 -15.69 12.04
C VAL A 38 -15.29 -16.35 11.26
N PRO A 39 -16.32 -15.59 10.83
CA PRO A 39 -17.39 -16.12 9.98
C PRO A 39 -16.85 -16.77 8.69
N ALA A 40 -17.50 -17.82 8.22
CA ALA A 40 -17.02 -18.58 7.05
C ALA A 40 -16.94 -17.73 5.77
N GLU A 41 -17.82 -16.74 5.65
CA GLU A 41 -17.92 -15.79 4.54
C GLU A 41 -16.81 -14.73 4.48
N GLU A 42 -16.08 -14.53 5.59
CA GLU A 42 -14.95 -13.59 5.67
C GLU A 42 -13.65 -14.21 5.13
N TRP A 43 -13.62 -15.53 4.94
CA TRP A 43 -12.47 -16.24 4.39
C TRP A 43 -12.54 -16.28 2.87
N ILE A 44 -11.51 -15.73 2.23
CA ILE A 44 -11.26 -15.91 0.80
C ILE A 44 -9.97 -16.71 0.61
N GLN A 45 -9.84 -17.40 -0.52
CA GLN A 45 -8.55 -17.96 -0.91
C GLN A 45 -7.50 -16.84 -0.98
N LEU A 46 -6.28 -17.10 -0.52
CA LEU A 46 -5.18 -16.16 -0.59
C LEU A 46 -5.01 -15.72 -2.06
N PRO A 47 -5.26 -14.43 -2.39
CA PRO A 47 -5.19 -14.00 -3.78
C PRO A 47 -3.75 -14.08 -4.32
N GLU A 48 -3.62 -14.28 -5.63
CA GLU A 48 -2.32 -14.36 -6.30
C GLU A 48 -1.45 -13.12 -6.03
N GLY A 49 -0.18 -13.34 -5.68
CA GLY A 49 0.74 -12.29 -5.24
C GLY A 49 0.70 -12.03 -3.72
N GLY A 50 -0.19 -12.70 -2.99
CA GLY A 50 -0.13 -12.79 -1.54
C GLY A 50 1.08 -13.59 -1.05
N ASN A 51 1.51 -13.33 0.18
CA ASN A 51 2.65 -14.00 0.80
C ASN A 51 2.31 -14.38 2.24
N LEU A 52 2.94 -15.44 2.74
CA LEU A 52 2.87 -15.82 4.15
C LEU A 52 4.08 -15.28 4.90
N TYR A 53 3.85 -14.90 6.15
CA TYR A 53 4.86 -14.41 7.07
C TYR A 53 4.88 -15.27 8.31
N GLU A 54 6.05 -15.82 8.61
CA GLU A 54 6.29 -16.32 9.96
C GLU A 54 6.41 -15.16 10.94
N LEU A 55 5.97 -15.39 12.17
CA LEU A 55 6.01 -14.42 13.25
C LEU A 55 6.91 -14.94 14.38
N PRO A 56 8.23 -14.73 14.30
CA PRO A 56 9.16 -15.27 15.29
C PRO A 56 8.80 -14.86 16.72
N GLY A 57 8.94 -15.81 17.64
CA GLY A 57 8.62 -15.61 19.07
C GLY A 57 7.14 -15.45 19.38
N ARG A 58 6.23 -15.73 18.43
CA ARG A 58 4.78 -15.65 18.64
C ARG A 58 4.13 -17.01 18.45
N ARG A 59 3.18 -17.35 19.30
CA ARG A 59 2.39 -18.60 19.21
C ARG A 59 0.99 -18.28 18.71
N GLY A 60 0.53 -19.00 17.69
CA GLY A 60 -0.80 -18.77 17.12
C GLY A 60 -1.89 -19.10 18.15
N ILE A 61 -2.95 -18.32 18.18
CA ILE A 61 -4.16 -18.65 18.96
C ILE A 61 -5.13 -19.36 18.02
N GLY A 62 -5.80 -20.40 18.49
CA GLY A 62 -6.86 -21.09 17.76
C GLY A 62 -7.94 -21.64 18.67
N ILE A 63 -9.04 -22.10 18.07
CA ILE A 63 -10.13 -22.78 18.77
C ILE A 63 -9.90 -24.29 18.66
N ASP A 64 -9.86 -24.98 19.80
CA ASP A 64 -9.73 -26.44 19.82
C ASP A 64 -10.93 -27.11 19.14
N VAL A 65 -10.65 -28.00 18.18
CA VAL A 65 -11.68 -28.66 17.36
C VAL A 65 -12.56 -29.62 18.16
N VAL A 66 -12.13 -30.05 19.35
CA VAL A 66 -12.85 -30.97 20.24
C VAL A 66 -13.58 -30.20 21.34
N THR A 67 -12.88 -29.31 22.05
CA THR A 67 -13.46 -28.63 23.23
C THR A 67 -14.17 -27.33 22.90
N GLY A 68 -13.80 -26.67 21.80
CA GLY A 68 -14.28 -25.33 21.44
C GLY A 68 -13.61 -24.20 22.21
N ASP A 69 -12.62 -24.49 23.06
CA ASP A 69 -11.91 -23.48 23.84
C ASP A 69 -10.77 -22.82 23.04
N LEU A 70 -10.45 -21.57 23.36
CA LEU A 70 -9.26 -20.90 22.85
C LEU A 70 -8.01 -21.47 23.51
N ARG A 71 -7.01 -21.83 22.71
CA ARG A 71 -5.67 -22.19 23.20
C ARG A 71 -4.57 -21.84 22.20
N LEU A 72 -3.33 -21.92 22.67
CA LEU A 72 -2.14 -21.71 21.85
C LEU A 72 -1.83 -22.93 20.97
N CYS A 73 -1.30 -22.65 19.78
CA CYS A 73 -0.60 -23.59 18.95
C CYS A 73 0.84 -23.74 19.47
N GLU A 74 1.15 -24.91 20.02
CA GLU A 74 2.44 -25.22 20.64
C GLU A 74 3.45 -25.83 19.65
N LYS A 75 3.06 -26.00 18.36
CA LYS A 75 3.86 -26.71 17.35
C LYS A 75 4.92 -25.84 16.67
N GLY A 76 4.81 -24.52 16.76
CA GLY A 76 5.73 -23.60 16.09
C GLY A 76 5.30 -22.14 16.19
N TRP A 77 5.87 -21.31 15.33
CA TRP A 77 5.59 -19.88 15.29
C TRP A 77 4.27 -19.59 14.56
N ALA A 78 3.57 -18.55 14.99
CA ALA A 78 2.38 -18.06 14.33
C ALA A 78 2.69 -17.65 12.88
N VAL A 79 1.69 -17.79 12.01
CA VAL A 79 1.77 -17.38 10.61
C VAL A 79 0.68 -16.36 10.31
N ALA A 80 1.05 -15.33 9.57
CA ALA A 80 0.14 -14.32 9.03
C ALA A 80 0.26 -14.27 7.50
N ALA A 81 -0.61 -13.49 6.86
CA ALA A 81 -0.53 -13.26 5.42
C ALA A 81 -0.51 -11.76 5.07
N PHE A 82 0.26 -11.45 4.03
CA PHE A 82 0.06 -10.27 3.22
C PHE A 82 -0.96 -10.55 2.13
N VAL A 83 -1.95 -9.66 2.05
CA VAL A 83 -2.96 -9.69 1.00
C VAL A 83 -2.58 -8.65 -0.05
N PRO A 84 -2.55 -9.02 -1.35
CA PRO A 84 -2.11 -8.13 -2.41
C PRO A 84 -3.07 -6.95 -2.62
N PRO A 85 -2.68 -5.94 -3.44
CA PRO A 85 -3.55 -4.84 -3.83
C PRO A 85 -4.95 -5.30 -4.26
N ALA A 86 -5.91 -4.37 -4.22
CA ALA A 86 -7.33 -4.58 -4.45
C ALA A 86 -8.12 -5.29 -3.33
N HIS A 87 -7.45 -5.72 -2.26
CA HIS A 87 -8.07 -6.39 -1.12
C HIS A 87 -7.78 -5.65 0.18
N THR A 88 -8.67 -5.79 1.16
CA THR A 88 -8.53 -5.23 2.51
C THR A 88 -8.68 -6.35 3.53
N GLY A 89 -7.67 -6.53 4.38
CA GLY A 89 -7.70 -7.51 5.47
C GLY A 89 -8.71 -7.09 6.55
N THR A 90 -9.56 -8.02 6.97
CA THR A 90 -10.64 -7.76 7.93
C THR A 90 -10.30 -8.19 9.35
N PHE A 91 -9.34 -9.11 9.52
CA PHE A 91 -8.79 -9.51 10.82
C PHE A 91 -7.26 -9.60 10.79
N LEU A 92 -6.64 -9.34 11.94
CA LEU A 92 -5.22 -9.57 12.15
C LEU A 92 -4.98 -11.02 12.56
N ALA A 93 -3.79 -11.55 12.31
CA ALA A 93 -3.38 -12.85 12.87
C ALA A 93 -3.45 -12.79 14.41
N ALA A 94 -4.08 -13.82 14.99
CA ALA A 94 -4.20 -13.96 16.42
C ALA A 94 -3.01 -14.75 16.97
N TYR A 95 -2.27 -14.13 17.89
CA TYR A 95 -1.12 -14.74 18.51
C TYR A 95 -0.86 -14.19 19.91
N GLU A 96 -0.17 -14.98 20.72
CA GLU A 96 0.49 -14.51 21.95
C GLU A 96 1.97 -14.21 21.66
N THR A 97 2.45 -13.08 22.19
CA THR A 97 3.84 -12.63 21.99
C THR A 97 4.69 -13.04 23.19
N ALA A 98 5.79 -13.77 22.94
CA ALA A 98 6.74 -14.09 24.00
C ALA A 98 7.50 -12.83 24.47
N PRO A 99 7.99 -12.80 25.72
CA PRO A 99 8.70 -11.64 26.28
C PRO A 99 9.93 -11.19 25.48
N ASP A 100 10.59 -12.11 24.78
CA ASP A 100 11.81 -11.91 23.99
C ASP A 100 11.54 -11.88 22.47
N ALA A 101 10.27 -11.87 22.06
CA ALA A 101 9.92 -11.85 20.64
C ALA A 101 10.40 -10.54 19.97
N PRO A 102 10.99 -10.60 18.78
CA PRO A 102 11.45 -9.41 18.09
C PRO A 102 10.27 -8.52 17.67
N THR A 103 10.57 -7.22 17.52
CA THR A 103 9.66 -6.29 16.85
C THR A 103 9.53 -6.68 15.39
N LEU A 104 8.29 -6.82 14.92
CA LEU A 104 8.01 -7.17 13.54
C LEU A 104 8.11 -5.92 12.63
N PRO A 105 8.48 -6.09 11.34
CA PRO A 105 8.40 -5.01 10.36
C PRO A 105 6.99 -4.40 10.26
N LEU A 106 6.89 -3.22 9.64
CA LEU A 106 5.61 -2.53 9.45
C LEU A 106 4.82 -3.11 8.26
N PHE A 107 4.38 -4.37 8.39
CA PHE A 107 3.52 -5.04 7.42
C PHE A 107 2.10 -5.26 7.94
N CYS A 108 1.20 -5.59 7.02
CA CYS A 108 -0.13 -6.07 7.34
C CYS A 108 -0.04 -7.56 7.68
N TYR A 109 -0.38 -7.92 8.92
CA TYR A 109 -0.36 -9.30 9.41
C TYR A 109 -1.78 -9.85 9.46
N THR A 110 -2.35 -10.17 8.29
CA THR A 110 -3.73 -10.66 8.16
C THR A 110 -3.84 -12.08 8.70
N ALA A 111 -4.99 -12.42 9.30
CA ALA A 111 -5.26 -13.79 9.71
C ALA A 111 -5.26 -14.73 8.49
N ALA A 112 -4.60 -15.88 8.64
CA ALA A 112 -4.44 -16.88 7.61
C ALA A 112 -4.73 -18.27 8.18
N GLY A 113 -5.23 -19.17 7.33
CA GLY A 113 -5.47 -20.55 7.69
C GLY A 113 -5.37 -21.47 6.48
N TRP A 114 -5.37 -22.77 6.73
CA TRP A 114 -5.25 -23.79 5.69
C TRP A 114 -6.47 -24.68 5.63
N TYR A 115 -6.94 -24.94 4.41
CA TYR A 115 -8.00 -25.90 4.18
C TYR A 115 -7.94 -26.47 2.77
N ASN A 116 -8.02 -27.80 2.65
CA ASN A 116 -8.17 -28.51 1.38
C ASN A 116 -7.15 -28.08 0.30
N ASN A 117 -5.87 -28.10 0.65
CA ASN A 117 -4.74 -27.73 -0.20
C ASN A 117 -4.67 -26.26 -0.63
N GLU A 118 -5.41 -25.37 0.04
CA GLU A 118 -5.47 -23.95 -0.26
C GLU A 118 -5.23 -23.12 1.00
N PHE A 119 -4.54 -21.99 0.84
CA PHE A 119 -4.44 -20.96 1.88
C PHE A 119 -5.65 -20.05 1.82
N TYR A 120 -6.19 -19.73 2.99
CA TYR A 120 -7.29 -18.77 3.15
C TYR A 120 -6.84 -17.61 4.02
N VAL A 121 -7.39 -16.42 3.74
CA VAL A 121 -7.17 -15.19 4.49
C VAL A 121 -8.48 -14.49 4.78
N THR A 122 -8.50 -13.71 5.85
CA THR A 122 -9.64 -12.87 6.19
C THR A 122 -9.55 -11.54 5.46
N ALA A 123 -10.21 -11.44 4.29
CA ALA A 123 -10.12 -10.26 3.46
C ALA A 123 -11.33 -10.09 2.54
N VAL A 124 -11.62 -8.84 2.20
CA VAL A 124 -12.63 -8.47 1.21
C VAL A 124 -11.96 -7.80 0.01
N ARG A 125 -12.41 -8.13 -1.20
CA ARG A 125 -12.00 -7.41 -2.41
C ARG A 125 -12.74 -6.07 -2.49
N VAL A 126 -11.99 -4.98 -2.61
CA VAL A 126 -12.50 -3.59 -2.63
C VAL A 126 -12.31 -2.88 -3.97
N GLU A 127 -11.47 -3.41 -4.86
CA GLU A 127 -11.20 -2.83 -6.17
C GLU A 127 -11.38 -3.89 -7.28
N PRO A 128 -12.36 -3.76 -8.18
CA PRO A 128 -12.53 -4.70 -9.29
C PRO A 128 -11.50 -4.50 -10.42
N ASP A 129 -10.79 -3.36 -10.49
CA ASP A 129 -9.82 -3.10 -11.55
C ASP A 129 -8.58 -4.01 -11.44
N ILE A 130 -8.17 -4.58 -12.58
CA ILE A 130 -7.07 -5.54 -12.70
C ILE A 130 -5.68 -4.89 -12.80
N ARG A 131 -5.60 -3.56 -12.88
CA ARG A 131 -4.36 -2.83 -13.23
C ARG A 131 -3.18 -3.08 -12.31
N GLN A 132 -3.44 -3.52 -11.09
CA GLN A 132 -2.41 -3.79 -10.08
C GLN A 132 -2.31 -5.28 -9.71
N GLU A 133 -2.98 -6.16 -10.45
CA GLU A 133 -2.99 -7.59 -10.18
C GLU A 133 -1.68 -8.28 -10.58
N CYS A 134 -1.25 -9.22 -9.74
CA CYS A 134 0.02 -9.95 -9.90
C CYS A 134 0.12 -10.68 -11.24
N ALA A 135 -0.98 -11.31 -11.68
CA ALA A 135 -1.08 -12.06 -12.93
C ALA A 135 -0.61 -11.28 -14.17
N GLY A 136 -0.75 -9.95 -14.15
CA GLY A 136 -0.37 -9.07 -15.25
C GLY A 136 1.13 -8.77 -15.34
N TYR A 137 1.96 -9.21 -14.39
CA TYR A 137 3.37 -8.83 -14.28
C TYR A 137 4.31 -9.98 -14.67
N HIS A 138 4.78 -9.97 -15.91
CA HIS A 138 5.76 -10.93 -16.41
C HIS A 138 7.18 -10.33 -16.38
N GLN A 139 8.06 -10.90 -15.55
CA GLN A 139 9.41 -10.35 -15.31
C GLN A 139 10.24 -10.12 -16.58
N PRO A 140 10.28 -11.03 -17.59
CA PRO A 140 11.05 -10.77 -18.81
C PRO A 140 10.59 -9.53 -19.61
N ALA A 141 9.28 -9.24 -19.59
CA ALA A 141 8.73 -8.06 -20.25
C ALA A 141 9.08 -6.79 -19.47
N ILE A 142 9.00 -6.85 -18.13
CA ILE A 142 9.40 -5.77 -17.22
C ILE A 142 10.88 -5.44 -17.43
N ASP A 143 11.77 -6.43 -17.43
CA ASP A 143 13.21 -6.23 -17.62
C ASP A 143 13.55 -5.57 -18.96
N LYS A 144 12.84 -5.96 -20.02
CA LYS A 144 12.96 -5.33 -21.34
C LYS A 144 12.53 -3.87 -21.30
N GLY A 145 11.40 -3.59 -20.67
CA GLY A 145 10.87 -2.23 -20.48
C GLY A 145 11.79 -1.34 -19.65
N THR A 146 12.28 -1.86 -18.53
CA THR A 146 13.30 -1.22 -17.67
C THR A 146 14.53 -0.83 -18.47
N LYS A 147 15.12 -1.75 -19.24
CA LYS A 147 16.31 -1.47 -20.06
C LYS A 147 16.02 -0.41 -21.14
N HIS A 148 14.85 -0.48 -21.77
CA HIS A 148 14.45 0.50 -22.77
C HIS A 148 14.33 1.91 -22.17
N LEU A 149 13.63 2.05 -21.04
CA LEU A 149 13.43 3.34 -20.38
C LEU A 149 14.76 3.94 -19.88
N LEU A 150 15.62 3.14 -19.26
CA LEU A 150 16.96 3.60 -18.83
C LEU A 150 17.83 4.06 -20.02
N SER A 151 17.68 3.43 -21.19
CA SER A 151 18.40 3.83 -22.40
C SER A 151 17.79 5.06 -23.07
N ALA A 152 16.47 5.24 -23.00
CA ALA A 152 15.75 6.35 -23.61
C ALA A 152 15.93 7.66 -22.80
N TYR A 153 16.09 7.54 -21.48
CA TYR A 153 16.19 8.67 -20.56
C TYR A 153 17.45 8.56 -19.67
N PRO A 154 18.67 8.54 -20.25
CA PRO A 154 19.90 8.23 -19.53
C PRO A 154 20.25 9.24 -18.42
N ASP A 155 19.85 10.51 -18.60
CA ASP A 155 20.15 11.60 -17.66
C ASP A 155 18.98 11.90 -16.69
N ASN A 156 17.83 11.21 -16.84
CA ASN A 156 16.65 11.45 -16.03
C ASN A 156 16.70 10.68 -14.71
N ARG A 157 16.87 11.39 -13.60
CA ARG A 157 17.04 10.78 -12.27
C ARG A 157 15.76 10.11 -11.78
N LEU A 158 14.59 10.60 -12.16
CA LEU A 158 13.31 9.97 -11.81
C LEU A 158 13.15 8.64 -12.52
N VAL A 159 13.38 8.57 -13.84
CA VAL A 159 13.29 7.31 -14.58
C VAL A 159 14.26 6.29 -14.01
N LYS A 160 15.50 6.71 -13.70
CA LYS A 160 16.48 5.84 -13.03
C LYS A 160 15.96 5.30 -11.70
N HIS A 161 15.48 6.16 -10.80
CA HIS A 161 14.91 5.75 -9.51
C HIS A 161 13.71 4.79 -9.68
N LEU A 162 12.79 5.10 -10.59
CA LEU A 162 11.61 4.27 -10.85
C LEU A 162 11.99 2.88 -11.36
N MET A 163 12.99 2.80 -12.25
CA MET A 163 13.38 1.57 -12.90
C MET A 163 14.30 0.70 -12.03
N GLU A 164 15.31 1.29 -11.40
CA GLU A 164 16.28 0.55 -10.59
C GLU A 164 15.71 0.18 -9.21
N ASN A 165 14.98 1.09 -8.56
CA ASN A 165 14.50 0.87 -7.19
C ASN A 165 13.04 0.42 -7.18
N CYS A 166 12.11 1.26 -7.66
CA CYS A 166 10.68 0.99 -7.50
C CYS A 166 10.23 -0.26 -8.26
N CYS A 167 10.66 -0.41 -9.51
CA CYS A 167 10.25 -1.51 -10.37
C CYS A 167 10.94 -2.84 -10.00
N GLN A 168 12.27 -2.80 -9.84
CA GLN A 168 13.10 -4.00 -9.72
C GLN A 168 13.36 -4.42 -8.27
N THR A 169 13.43 -3.49 -7.32
CA THR A 169 13.62 -3.81 -5.89
C THR A 169 12.31 -3.91 -5.15
N TYR A 170 11.49 -2.85 -5.18
CA TYR A 170 10.25 -2.80 -4.40
C TYR A 170 9.08 -3.50 -5.10
N THR A 171 9.24 -3.88 -6.37
CA THR A 171 8.21 -4.54 -7.17
C THR A 171 6.90 -3.73 -7.28
N CYS A 172 7.02 -2.39 -7.22
CA CYS A 172 5.90 -1.46 -7.21
C CYS A 172 5.00 -1.64 -8.45
N PRO A 173 3.69 -1.93 -8.28
CA PRO A 173 2.74 -2.10 -9.38
C PRO A 173 2.74 -0.96 -10.39
N ALA A 174 2.77 0.29 -9.93
CA ALA A 174 2.78 1.46 -10.80
C ALA A 174 4.09 1.57 -11.61
N ALA A 175 5.25 1.35 -10.99
CA ALA A 175 6.53 1.39 -11.70
C ALA A 175 6.66 0.26 -12.72
N ARG A 176 6.14 -0.94 -12.39
CA ARG A 176 6.05 -2.07 -13.32
C ARG A 176 5.11 -1.77 -14.48
N ASN A 177 3.96 -1.15 -14.23
CA ASN A 177 3.05 -0.72 -15.29
C ASN A 177 3.68 0.31 -16.23
N PHE A 178 4.43 1.27 -15.69
CA PHE A 178 5.21 2.20 -16.50
C PHE A 178 6.25 1.48 -17.37
N SER A 179 6.99 0.51 -16.82
CA SER A 179 7.93 -0.32 -17.60
C SER A 179 7.25 -1.09 -18.74
N LEU A 180 5.97 -1.45 -18.57
CA LEU A 180 5.15 -2.15 -19.57
C LEU A 180 4.42 -1.19 -20.52
N GLY A 181 4.60 0.13 -20.38
CA GLY A 181 3.97 1.15 -21.23
C GLY A 181 2.44 1.21 -21.09
N ARG A 182 1.90 0.94 -19.89
CA ARG A 182 0.43 0.90 -19.67
C ARG A 182 -0.02 1.62 -18.42
N TRP A 183 -1.26 2.12 -18.44
CA TRP A 183 -2.01 2.56 -17.26
C TRP A 183 -1.33 3.66 -16.44
N GLU A 184 -1.08 3.40 -15.15
CA GLU A 184 -0.53 4.36 -14.20
C GLU A 184 0.99 4.44 -14.27
N CYS A 185 1.50 5.66 -14.41
CA CYS A 185 2.91 6.02 -14.32
C CYS A 185 3.15 6.83 -13.03
N PRO A 186 3.97 6.33 -12.10
CA PRO A 186 4.23 7.00 -10.83
C PRO A 186 5.23 8.15 -10.99
N VAL A 187 5.01 9.27 -10.28
CA VAL A 187 5.86 10.47 -10.33
C VAL A 187 6.21 10.91 -8.90
N PRO A 188 7.23 10.30 -8.26
CA PRO A 188 7.69 10.74 -6.95
C PRO A 188 8.39 12.10 -7.05
N THR A 189 8.13 13.00 -6.11
CA THR A 189 8.59 14.40 -6.18
C THR A 189 9.18 14.94 -4.89
N SER A 190 8.79 14.40 -3.74
CA SER A 190 9.04 15.04 -2.46
C SER A 190 10.01 14.26 -1.57
N PRO A 191 11.21 14.80 -1.30
CA PRO A 191 12.13 14.21 -0.33
C PRO A 191 11.74 14.49 1.14
N ALA A 192 10.67 15.27 1.38
CA ALA A 192 10.27 15.73 2.71
C ALA A 192 8.79 15.45 2.98
N CYS A 193 8.43 15.31 4.26
CA CYS A 193 7.04 15.14 4.68
C CYS A 193 6.73 16.13 5.82
N ASN A 194 5.48 16.58 5.90
CA ASN A 194 4.98 17.40 7.00
C ASN A 194 4.11 16.60 7.99
N ALA A 195 4.20 15.27 7.95
CA ALA A 195 3.56 14.37 8.91
C ALA A 195 4.62 13.46 9.53
N ASN A 196 4.52 13.22 10.84
CA ASN A 196 5.43 12.35 11.60
C ASN A 196 4.72 11.04 11.92
N CYS A 197 4.22 10.35 10.89
CA CYS A 197 3.41 9.15 11.05
C CYS A 197 4.13 8.09 11.90
N ILE A 198 3.40 7.43 12.82
CA ILE A 198 3.97 6.36 13.67
C ILE A 198 4.61 5.25 12.83
N GLY A 199 3.94 4.81 11.77
CA GLY A 199 4.45 3.78 10.85
C GLY A 199 4.58 4.31 9.43
N CYS A 200 5.53 5.22 9.18
CA CYS A 200 5.76 5.72 7.82
C CYS A 200 6.48 4.67 6.95
N VAL A 201 5.92 4.40 5.77
CA VAL A 201 6.43 3.43 4.79
C VAL A 201 7.77 3.83 4.16
N SER A 202 8.08 5.13 4.17
CA SER A 202 9.26 5.69 3.50
C SER A 202 10.35 6.21 4.43
N PHE A 203 10.07 6.26 5.72
CA PHE A 203 10.99 6.83 6.71
C PHE A 203 10.72 6.28 8.10
N GLN A 204 11.76 5.81 8.76
CA GLN A 204 11.77 5.50 10.19
C GLN A 204 12.88 6.32 10.85
N PRO A 205 12.68 6.84 12.07
CA PRO A 205 13.75 7.50 12.84
C PRO A 205 14.97 6.58 12.99
N GLU A 206 16.17 7.16 13.05
CA GLU A 206 17.43 6.40 13.17
C GLU A 206 17.52 5.62 14.49
N GLU A 207 16.79 6.05 15.51
CA GLU A 207 16.73 5.40 16.82
C GLU A 207 15.84 4.14 16.83
N GLU A 208 15.02 3.94 15.79
CA GLU A 208 14.13 2.78 15.67
C GLU A 208 14.85 1.59 15.05
N THR A 209 14.53 0.37 15.50
CA THR A 209 15.12 -0.86 14.96
C THR A 209 14.39 -1.37 13.70
N ILE A 210 13.26 -0.75 13.35
CA ILE A 210 12.45 -1.16 12.21
C ILE A 210 12.88 -0.36 10.98
N THR A 211 13.08 -1.06 9.86
CA THR A 211 13.41 -0.42 8.58
C THR A 211 12.15 -0.07 7.80
N SER A 212 12.25 0.99 6.99
CA SER A 212 11.21 1.32 6.03
C SER A 212 11.22 0.33 4.86
N PRO A 213 10.06 -0.16 4.38
CA PRO A 213 10.03 -1.06 3.23
C PRO A 213 10.38 -0.39 1.90
N GLN A 214 10.33 0.94 1.82
CA GLN A 214 10.75 1.72 0.66
C GLN A 214 11.57 2.91 1.14
N ASP A 215 12.63 3.28 0.42
CA ASP A 215 13.44 4.42 0.82
C ASP A 215 12.87 5.72 0.25
N ARG A 216 12.84 6.77 1.08
CA ARG A 216 12.44 8.09 0.63
C ARG A 216 13.38 8.65 -0.43
N LEU A 217 12.81 9.25 -1.46
CA LEU A 217 13.49 10.00 -2.49
C LEU A 217 14.45 11.02 -1.86
N GLN A 218 15.69 11.09 -2.35
CA GLN A 218 16.75 11.93 -1.77
C GLN A 218 17.01 13.22 -2.57
N PHE A 219 16.18 13.50 -3.57
CA PHE A 219 16.31 14.67 -4.42
C PHE A 219 14.95 15.27 -4.76
N LYS A 220 14.95 16.55 -5.13
CA LYS A 220 13.81 17.23 -5.72
C LYS A 220 13.97 17.19 -7.26
N PRO A 221 13.06 16.56 -8.01
CA PRO A 221 13.12 16.58 -9.46
C PRO A 221 12.77 17.96 -10.01
N THR A 222 13.17 18.24 -11.24
CA THR A 222 12.72 19.44 -11.97
C THR A 222 11.41 19.17 -12.73
N ALA A 223 10.75 20.23 -13.19
CA ALA A 223 9.55 20.08 -14.02
C ALA A 223 9.90 19.42 -15.36
N GLU A 224 11.07 19.70 -15.92
CA GLU A 224 11.57 19.11 -17.16
C GLU A 224 11.77 17.60 -17.02
N GLU A 225 12.40 17.14 -15.92
CA GLU A 225 12.55 15.71 -15.64
C GLU A 225 11.19 15.00 -15.56
N ILE A 226 10.16 15.66 -15.02
CA ILE A 226 8.81 15.10 -14.95
C ILE A 226 8.18 15.04 -16.35
N VAL A 227 8.22 16.14 -17.10
CA VAL A 227 7.59 16.27 -18.43
C VAL A 227 8.16 15.26 -19.42
N GLU A 228 9.48 15.06 -19.38
CA GLU A 228 10.25 14.27 -20.36
C GLU A 228 9.70 12.86 -20.58
N PHE A 229 9.33 12.15 -19.51
CA PHE A 229 8.78 10.79 -19.62
C PHE A 229 7.25 10.74 -19.49
N THR A 230 6.63 11.72 -18.82
CA THR A 230 5.17 11.70 -18.59
C THR A 230 4.38 12.07 -19.84
N VAL A 231 4.87 12.99 -20.67
CA VAL A 231 4.17 13.37 -21.92
C VAL A 231 4.09 12.18 -22.90
N PRO A 232 5.20 11.49 -23.24
CA PRO A 232 5.12 10.28 -24.07
C PRO A 232 4.19 9.22 -23.49
N HIS A 233 4.28 8.95 -22.17
CA HIS A 233 3.39 7.99 -21.51
C HIS A 233 1.90 8.37 -21.66
N LEU A 234 1.55 9.63 -21.41
CA LEU A 234 0.17 10.11 -21.54
C LEU A 234 -0.35 10.02 -22.98
N MET A 235 0.52 10.16 -23.98
CA MET A 235 0.15 10.08 -25.39
C MET A 235 -0.05 8.64 -25.87
N GLU A 236 0.75 7.69 -25.38
CA GLU A 236 0.85 6.35 -25.94
C GLU A 236 0.08 5.31 -25.11
N ALA A 237 0.21 5.33 -23.78
CA ALA A 237 -0.29 4.27 -22.93
C ALA A 237 -1.84 4.16 -22.97
N PRO A 238 -2.40 2.94 -22.90
CA PRO A 238 -3.84 2.75 -22.76
C PRO A 238 -4.32 3.21 -21.38
N PHE A 239 -5.46 3.91 -21.34
CA PHE A 239 -6.06 4.51 -20.12
C PHE A 239 -5.02 5.23 -19.25
N PRO A 240 -4.27 6.20 -19.81
CA PRO A 240 -3.05 6.67 -19.19
C PRO A 240 -3.36 7.56 -17.98
N ILE A 241 -2.64 7.29 -16.89
CA ILE A 241 -2.67 8.07 -15.67
C ILE A 241 -1.23 8.40 -15.29
N ILE A 242 -0.97 9.62 -14.85
CA ILE A 242 0.23 9.93 -14.07
C ILE A 242 -0.19 10.27 -12.65
N SER A 243 0.56 9.78 -11.67
CA SER A 243 0.24 9.97 -10.25
C SER A 243 1.42 10.55 -9.49
N PHE A 244 1.27 11.74 -8.94
CA PHE A 244 2.12 12.25 -7.87
C PHE A 244 1.76 11.56 -6.56
N GLY A 245 2.68 11.45 -5.61
CA GLY A 245 2.44 10.79 -4.31
C GLY A 245 2.65 9.29 -4.37
N GLN A 246 3.85 8.85 -4.03
CA GLN A 246 4.29 7.45 -4.10
C GLN A 246 4.84 6.94 -2.76
N GLY A 247 4.89 5.61 -2.61
CA GLY A 247 5.42 4.97 -1.40
C GLY A 247 6.91 5.27 -1.13
N CYS A 248 7.66 5.69 -2.15
CA CYS A 248 9.07 6.06 -2.04
C CYS A 248 9.30 7.56 -1.87
N GLU A 249 8.29 8.37 -1.53
CA GLU A 249 8.46 9.81 -1.26
C GLU A 249 7.82 10.24 0.07
N GLY A 250 7.96 11.52 0.39
CA GLY A 250 7.26 12.18 1.48
C GLY A 250 5.90 12.74 1.04
N GLU A 251 5.62 13.99 1.38
CA GLU A 251 4.35 14.65 1.03
C GLU A 251 4.49 15.48 -0.27
N PRO A 252 3.83 15.10 -1.38
CA PRO A 252 3.97 15.79 -2.67
C PRO A 252 3.43 17.23 -2.67
N LEU A 253 2.47 17.59 -1.82
CA LEU A 253 1.99 18.99 -1.72
C LEU A 253 3.07 19.95 -1.22
N LEU A 254 4.18 19.47 -0.65
CA LEU A 254 5.34 20.31 -0.35
C LEU A 254 6.08 20.75 -1.63
N MET A 255 5.88 20.04 -2.74
CA MET A 255 6.50 20.30 -4.05
C MET A 255 5.51 20.86 -5.07
N TRP A 256 4.38 21.43 -4.61
CA TRP A 256 3.28 21.86 -5.47
C TRP A 256 3.67 22.84 -6.57
N GLU A 257 4.68 23.69 -6.38
CA GLU A 257 5.14 24.62 -7.42
C GLU A 257 5.76 23.87 -8.60
N THR A 258 6.64 22.90 -8.33
CA THR A 258 7.24 22.04 -9.36
C THR A 258 6.19 21.17 -10.04
N ILE A 259 5.25 20.63 -9.26
CA ILE A 259 4.13 19.84 -9.81
C ILE A 259 3.27 20.72 -10.71
N LYS A 260 2.92 21.95 -10.29
CA LYS A 260 2.14 22.90 -11.08
C LYS A 260 2.83 23.22 -12.40
N ASP A 261 4.12 23.54 -12.37
CA ASP A 261 4.89 23.88 -13.56
C ASP A 261 4.95 22.69 -14.53
N ALA A 262 5.15 21.47 -14.01
CA ALA A 262 5.09 20.25 -14.81
C ALA A 262 3.69 20.02 -15.43
N ILE A 263 2.61 20.19 -14.66
CA ILE A 263 1.24 20.04 -15.18
C ILE A 263 0.97 21.04 -16.30
N VAL A 264 1.31 22.31 -16.10
CA VAL A 264 1.13 23.35 -17.12
C VAL A 264 1.88 22.99 -18.39
N GLU A 265 3.13 22.54 -18.28
CA GLU A 265 3.93 22.14 -19.43
C GLU A 265 3.35 20.89 -20.11
N ILE A 266 3.03 19.82 -19.37
CA ILE A 266 2.38 18.61 -19.91
C ILE A 266 1.14 18.96 -20.72
N ARG A 267 0.31 19.87 -20.22
CA ARG A 267 -0.95 20.27 -20.86
C ARG A 267 -0.77 21.11 -22.12
N LYS A 268 0.40 21.67 -22.38
CA LYS A 268 0.74 22.26 -23.69
C LYS A 268 0.96 21.19 -24.76
N HIS A 269 1.47 20.03 -24.38
CA HIS A 269 1.78 18.92 -25.31
C HIS A 269 0.60 17.98 -25.52
N THR A 270 -0.19 17.70 -24.47
CA THR A 270 -1.30 16.75 -24.59
C THR A 270 -2.44 17.00 -23.59
N PRO A 271 -3.71 16.96 -24.06
CA PRO A 271 -4.88 16.90 -23.18
C PRO A 271 -5.20 15.48 -22.70
N ARG A 272 -4.49 14.45 -23.20
CA ARG A 272 -4.80 13.04 -22.93
C ARG A 272 -4.40 12.65 -21.49
N GLY A 273 -5.17 11.71 -20.94
CA GLY A 273 -4.90 11.05 -19.66
C GLY A 273 -5.22 11.89 -18.43
N SER A 274 -5.27 11.20 -17.28
CA SER A 274 -5.58 11.81 -15.99
C SER A 274 -4.31 12.10 -15.19
N ILE A 275 -4.28 13.24 -14.53
CA ILE A 275 -3.23 13.61 -13.57
C ILE A 275 -3.83 13.49 -12.16
N ASN A 276 -3.26 12.59 -11.37
CA ASN A 276 -3.67 12.30 -10.00
C ASN A 276 -2.58 12.74 -9.00
N ILE A 277 -2.99 13.04 -7.77
CA ILE A 277 -2.07 13.19 -6.63
C ILE A 277 -2.57 12.37 -5.44
N ASN A 278 -1.72 11.50 -4.90
CA ASN A 278 -1.91 10.85 -3.61
C ASN A 278 -1.23 11.71 -2.53
N THR A 279 -1.95 12.11 -1.50
CA THR A 279 -1.45 13.10 -0.54
C THR A 279 -2.05 12.89 0.85
N ASN A 280 -1.45 13.45 1.88
CA ASN A 280 -2.08 13.63 3.18
C ASN A 280 -3.12 14.78 3.21
N GLY A 281 -3.29 15.56 2.13
CA GLY A 281 -4.29 16.62 2.01
C GLY A 281 -3.99 17.90 2.82
N SER A 282 -2.75 18.08 3.26
CA SER A 282 -2.35 19.12 4.23
C SER A 282 -2.32 20.57 3.72
N LYS A 283 -2.53 20.83 2.42
CA LYS A 283 -2.37 22.17 1.84
C LYS A 283 -3.47 22.54 0.83
N PRO A 284 -4.65 23.02 1.29
CA PRO A 284 -5.78 23.36 0.41
C PRO A 284 -5.44 24.40 -0.67
N ALA A 285 -4.66 25.43 -0.34
CA ALA A 285 -4.25 26.46 -1.30
C ALA A 285 -3.36 25.90 -2.43
N ALA A 286 -2.47 24.96 -2.09
CA ALA A 286 -1.65 24.27 -3.08
C ALA A 286 -2.53 23.39 -3.98
N VAL A 287 -3.49 22.67 -3.40
CA VAL A 287 -4.47 21.88 -4.14
C VAL A 287 -5.27 22.75 -5.12
N GLU A 288 -5.72 23.94 -4.69
CA GLU A 288 -6.43 24.87 -5.57
C GLU A 288 -5.57 25.30 -6.77
N ALA A 289 -4.31 25.66 -6.53
CA ALA A 289 -3.38 26.02 -7.60
C ALA A 289 -3.12 24.85 -8.58
N LEU A 290 -3.03 23.62 -8.07
CA LEU A 290 -2.87 22.42 -8.91
C LEU A 290 -4.14 22.12 -9.74
N CYS A 291 -5.33 22.30 -9.17
CA CYS A 291 -6.59 22.18 -9.91
C CYS A 291 -6.68 23.21 -11.04
N GLN A 292 -6.28 24.46 -10.79
CA GLN A 292 -6.22 25.50 -11.83
C GLN A 292 -5.25 25.16 -12.96
N ALA A 293 -4.15 24.46 -12.65
CA ALA A 293 -3.18 24.02 -13.65
C ALA A 293 -3.66 22.83 -14.50
N GLY A 294 -4.61 22.03 -13.99
CA GLY A 294 -5.16 20.88 -14.71
C GLY A 294 -5.07 19.53 -13.99
N LEU A 295 -4.88 19.52 -12.66
CA LEU A 295 -5.01 18.32 -11.83
C LEU A 295 -6.45 17.75 -11.96
N ASN A 296 -6.57 16.46 -12.25
CA ASN A 296 -7.86 15.81 -12.49
C ASN A 296 -8.42 15.12 -11.26
N SER A 297 -7.55 14.52 -10.44
CA SER A 297 -7.97 13.77 -9.27
C SER A 297 -7.02 13.89 -8.09
N MET A 298 -7.55 13.65 -6.91
CA MET A 298 -6.79 13.56 -5.67
C MET A 298 -7.25 12.38 -4.83
N ARG A 299 -6.30 11.68 -4.22
CA ARG A 299 -6.53 10.64 -3.22
C ARG A 299 -5.91 11.08 -1.90
N VAL A 300 -6.72 11.25 -0.88
CA VAL A 300 -6.25 11.61 0.47
C VAL A 300 -6.03 10.33 1.28
N SER A 301 -4.85 10.16 1.87
CA SER A 301 -4.56 9.06 2.78
C SER A 301 -4.92 9.44 4.22
N LEU A 302 -5.65 8.55 4.90
CA LEU A 302 -6.00 8.71 6.32
C LEU A 302 -6.15 7.34 6.99
N ASN A 303 -5.87 7.30 8.29
CA ASN A 303 -6.10 6.12 9.14
C ASN A 303 -7.44 6.18 9.90
N SER A 304 -8.07 7.35 9.97
CA SER A 304 -9.37 7.50 10.61
C SER A 304 -10.06 8.78 10.16
N ALA A 305 -11.39 8.73 10.05
CA ALA A 305 -12.23 9.92 9.89
C ALA A 305 -12.47 10.65 11.23
N GLN A 306 -12.03 10.08 12.35
CA GLN A 306 -12.07 10.71 13.67
C GLN A 306 -10.77 11.48 13.92
N LYS A 307 -10.90 12.79 14.15
CA LYS A 307 -9.76 13.71 14.30
C LYS A 307 -8.73 13.25 15.33
N SER A 308 -9.17 12.82 16.51
CA SER A 308 -8.27 12.39 17.60
C SER A 308 -7.41 11.19 17.18
N ILE A 309 -8.02 10.18 16.55
CA ILE A 309 -7.34 8.96 16.09
C ILE A 309 -6.43 9.29 14.90
N TYR A 310 -6.87 10.15 13.99
CA TYR A 310 -6.04 10.65 12.90
C TYR A 310 -4.77 11.33 13.42
N THR A 311 -4.96 12.32 14.30
CA THR A 311 -3.86 13.14 14.85
C THR A 311 -2.87 12.28 15.64
N ALA A 312 -3.34 11.28 16.39
CA ALA A 312 -2.47 10.37 17.14
C ALA A 312 -1.51 9.59 16.22
N TYR A 313 -1.98 9.15 15.05
CA TYR A 313 -1.17 8.39 14.10
C TYR A 313 -0.32 9.28 13.19
N TYR A 314 -0.93 10.22 12.46
CA TYR A 314 -0.24 11.04 11.45
C TYR A 314 0.70 12.09 12.06
N ARG A 315 0.44 12.49 13.32
CA ARG A 315 1.17 13.55 14.04
C ARG A 315 1.46 14.77 13.13
N PRO A 316 0.42 15.49 12.69
CA PRO A 316 0.55 16.61 11.77
C PRO A 316 1.56 17.65 12.22
N ASN A 317 2.40 18.12 11.30
CA ASN A 317 3.32 19.23 11.52
C ASN A 317 2.95 20.38 10.57
N ASN A 318 2.50 21.51 11.11
CA ASN A 318 2.05 22.68 10.35
C ASN A 318 0.81 22.45 9.45
N TYR A 319 -0.09 21.54 9.83
CA TYR A 319 -1.43 21.41 9.26
C TYR A 319 -2.38 20.76 10.28
N GLN A 320 -3.68 20.80 10.01
CA GLN A 320 -4.73 20.22 10.87
C GLN A 320 -5.63 19.27 10.07
N PHE A 321 -6.41 18.46 10.78
CA PHE A 321 -7.33 17.50 10.16
C PHE A 321 -8.34 18.18 9.22
N GLU A 322 -8.78 19.40 9.55
CA GLU A 322 -9.72 20.16 8.74
C GLU A 322 -9.16 20.54 7.36
N ASP A 323 -7.85 20.66 7.21
CA ASP A 323 -7.19 20.95 5.93
C ASP A 323 -7.42 19.82 4.91
N LEU A 324 -7.53 18.57 5.38
CA LEU A 324 -7.84 17.42 4.52
C LEU A 324 -9.22 17.56 3.90
N LEU A 325 -10.21 17.89 4.74
CA LEU A 325 -11.59 18.08 4.33
C LEU A 325 -11.68 19.23 3.33
N GLU A 326 -10.96 20.32 3.58
CA GLU A 326 -10.96 21.46 2.69
C GLU A 326 -10.29 21.16 1.35
N SER A 327 -9.14 20.47 1.35
CA SER A 327 -8.51 20.00 0.12
C SER A 327 -9.47 19.17 -0.73
N LEU A 328 -10.20 18.22 -0.12
CA LEU A 328 -11.21 17.42 -0.82
C LEU A 328 -12.33 18.30 -1.43
N ARG A 329 -12.84 19.28 -0.67
CA ARG A 329 -13.84 20.24 -1.18
C ARG A 329 -13.32 21.07 -2.34
N VAL A 330 -12.08 21.54 -2.26
CA VAL A 330 -11.41 22.31 -3.33
C VAL A 330 -11.40 21.50 -4.62
N VAL A 331 -10.95 20.24 -4.61
CA VAL A 331 -10.93 19.43 -5.85
C VAL A 331 -12.33 19.29 -6.44
N ARG A 332 -13.36 19.10 -5.62
CA ARG A 332 -14.76 19.03 -6.07
C ARG A 332 -15.26 20.35 -6.66
N LYS A 333 -14.87 21.51 -6.11
CA LYS A 333 -15.19 22.84 -6.66
C LYS A 333 -14.68 23.01 -8.10
N TYR A 334 -13.58 22.35 -8.46
CA TYR A 334 -13.03 22.34 -9.82
C TYR A 334 -13.49 21.12 -10.65
N ASN A 335 -14.56 20.42 -10.24
CA ASN A 335 -15.10 19.21 -10.89
C ASN A 335 -14.12 18.03 -10.96
N GLY A 336 -13.07 18.02 -10.13
CA GLY A 336 -12.14 16.91 -10.03
C GLY A 336 -12.72 15.71 -9.26
N TRP A 337 -12.04 14.57 -9.40
CA TRP A 337 -12.37 13.36 -8.64
C TRP A 337 -11.62 13.31 -7.32
N THR A 338 -12.32 13.01 -6.23
CA THR A 338 -11.72 12.81 -4.91
C THR A 338 -11.95 11.39 -4.44
N SER A 339 -10.91 10.77 -3.90
CA SER A 339 -10.99 9.45 -3.26
C SER A 339 -10.22 9.44 -1.94
N ILE A 340 -10.47 8.41 -1.15
CA ILE A 340 -9.82 8.19 0.14
C ILE A 340 -9.01 6.90 0.04
N ASN A 341 -7.74 6.95 0.47
CA ASN A 341 -6.95 5.78 0.81
C ASN A 341 -7.07 5.56 2.31
N TYR A 342 -7.98 4.68 2.72
CA TYR A 342 -8.28 4.46 4.14
C TYR A 342 -7.46 3.30 4.70
N PHE A 343 -6.62 3.58 5.69
CA PHE A 343 -5.88 2.54 6.39
C PHE A 343 -6.80 1.84 7.39
N VAL A 344 -7.16 0.60 7.09
CA VAL A 344 -8.01 -0.25 7.95
C VAL A 344 -7.14 -0.98 8.96
N PHE A 345 -7.47 -0.83 10.23
CA PHE A 345 -6.85 -1.57 11.33
C PHE A 345 -7.94 -2.31 12.12
N PRO A 346 -8.06 -3.64 12.00
CA PRO A 346 -9.10 -4.40 12.69
C PRO A 346 -9.13 -4.15 14.20
N GLY A 347 -10.29 -3.71 14.70
CA GLY A 347 -10.52 -3.35 16.12
C GLY A 347 -10.27 -1.90 16.51
N MET A 348 -9.97 -1.03 15.54
CA MET A 348 -9.99 0.42 15.72
C MET A 348 -11.19 0.99 14.94
N THR A 349 -12.15 1.58 15.65
CA THR A 349 -13.37 2.15 15.05
C THR A 349 -13.46 3.65 15.23
#